data_AF-A0A974BKR8-F1
#
_entry.id   AF-A0A974BKR8-F1
#
_cell.length_a   1.000
_cell.length_b   1.000
_cell.length_c   1.000
_cell.angle_alpha   90.00
_cell.angle_beta   90.00
_cell.angle_gamma   90.00
#
_symmetry.space_group_name_H-M   'P 1'
#
loop_
_entity.id
_entity.type
_entity.pdbx_description
1 polymer ?
#
loop_
_entity_poly.entity_id
_entity_poly.type
_entity_poly.pdbx_seq_one_letter_code
_entity_poly.pdbx_strand_id
1 'polypeptide(L)'
;MEFYNKLYNLDMTRENIAVTILTGASIGDKLLLSDKEKIYTTNENSDWNEVIAQIPENKKSQTITVGKEKIYYEFMRQSFNVVICGAGHISMPLIKMCKMLALPVTVIDDRITFTNNARREGADKVICESFVDALRKVEGDTGTFFIIVTRGHRYDQECLQSIIQKENAYIGMIGSKLRVKKVLEYLESEGTPKEKLDAVYTPIGLKIGAETPAEIAVSIMAQVIEVKNKKAGAGTYPEELRNCLFSEKHRDIPKSLVTLVSRKGSAPREVGTKMIILKDGNTEGTIGGGCVEANIRQTALSCMDNMESRLVKVDMTGIEAEEEGMVCGGIVELFVEPIINI
;
A
#
# COMPACT_ATOMS: atom_id res chain seq x y z
N MET A 1 12.69 8.10 -18.07
CA MET A 1 12.70 7.09 -16.99
C MET A 1 13.19 7.62 -15.65
N GLU A 2 13.98 8.71 -15.60
CA GLU A 2 14.63 9.17 -14.36
C GLU A 2 13.69 9.41 -13.17
N PHE A 3 12.52 10.03 -13.38
CA PHE A 3 11.48 10.17 -12.35
C PHE A 3 11.16 8.84 -11.64
N TYR A 4 10.90 7.78 -12.43
CA TYR A 4 10.60 6.47 -11.87
C TYR A 4 11.84 5.89 -11.16
N ASN A 5 13.04 5.99 -11.74
CA ASN A 5 14.28 5.56 -11.06
C ASN A 5 14.45 6.23 -9.69
N LYS A 6 14.20 7.55 -9.57
CA LYS A 6 14.21 8.26 -8.28
C LYS A 6 13.14 7.71 -7.34
N LEU A 7 11.91 7.56 -7.83
CA LEU A 7 10.74 7.07 -7.08
C LEU A 7 10.93 5.66 -6.50
N TYR A 8 11.67 4.75 -7.15
CA TYR A 8 11.95 3.42 -6.61
C TYR A 8 13.17 3.34 -5.67
N ASN A 9 13.96 4.42 -5.58
CA ASN A 9 15.09 4.53 -4.66
C ASN A 9 14.81 5.55 -3.53
N LEU A 10 13.53 5.82 -3.25
CA LEU A 10 13.10 6.65 -2.14
C LEU A 10 13.38 5.99 -0.79
N ASP A 11 13.80 6.80 0.17
CA ASP A 11 13.81 6.44 1.58
C ASP A 11 12.36 6.41 2.10
N MET A 12 11.75 5.23 2.11
CA MET A 12 10.34 5.05 2.49
C MET A 12 10.05 5.23 3.98
N THR A 13 11.06 5.56 4.81
CA THR A 13 10.84 6.02 6.20
C THR A 13 10.36 7.48 6.25
N ARG A 14 10.60 8.24 5.17
CA ARG A 14 10.25 9.67 5.02
C ARG A 14 8.88 9.89 4.41
N GLU A 15 8.35 11.11 4.55
CA GLU A 15 7.16 11.52 3.82
C GLU A 15 7.52 11.82 2.36
N ASN A 16 7.25 10.87 1.47
CA ASN A 16 7.53 11.04 0.04
C ASN A 16 6.24 11.33 -0.74
N ILE A 17 6.31 12.31 -1.65
CA ILE A 17 5.15 12.76 -2.44
C ILE A 17 5.57 12.89 -3.90
N ALA A 18 4.93 12.11 -4.77
CA ALA A 18 4.96 12.32 -6.21
C ALA A 18 3.84 13.29 -6.58
N VAL A 19 4.15 14.34 -7.32
CA VAL A 19 3.17 15.32 -7.81
C VAL A 19 3.16 15.28 -9.33
N THR A 20 2.00 15.38 -9.96
CA THR A 20 1.86 15.40 -11.42
C THR A 20 0.81 16.43 -11.85
N ILE A 21 1.17 17.31 -12.76
CA ILE A 21 0.25 18.27 -13.38
C ILE A 21 -0.59 17.54 -14.43
N LEU A 22 -1.92 17.58 -14.29
CA LEU A 22 -2.85 16.79 -15.09
C LEU A 22 -3.47 17.55 -16.27
N THR A 23 -3.38 18.88 -16.27
CA THR A 23 -4.02 19.75 -17.26
C THR A 23 -3.26 21.05 -17.37
N GLY A 24 -3.29 21.70 -18.54
CA GLY A 24 -2.66 23.01 -18.76
C GLY A 24 -1.47 22.89 -19.70
N ALA A 25 -0.62 23.92 -19.72
CA ALA A 25 0.56 23.93 -20.59
C ALA A 25 1.65 22.98 -20.08
N SER A 26 1.68 22.75 -18.76
CA SER A 26 2.65 21.90 -18.06
C SER A 26 2.15 20.47 -17.87
N ILE A 27 1.19 20.01 -18.68
CA ILE A 27 0.59 18.66 -18.52
C ILE A 27 1.64 17.55 -18.62
N GLY A 28 1.68 16.66 -17.62
CA GLY A 28 2.69 15.61 -17.51
C GLY A 28 3.93 16.00 -16.73
N ASP A 29 4.13 17.28 -16.39
CA ASP A 29 5.22 17.67 -15.50
C ASP A 29 5.07 17.02 -14.13
N LYS A 30 6.20 16.56 -13.60
CA LYS A 30 6.27 15.88 -12.31
C LYS A 30 7.29 16.51 -11.38
N LEU A 31 6.92 16.58 -10.12
CA LEU A 31 7.78 16.92 -9.00
C LEU A 31 7.82 15.72 -8.04
N LEU A 32 8.97 15.47 -7.44
CA LEU A 32 9.14 14.46 -6.40
C LEU A 32 9.70 15.13 -5.15
N LEU A 33 9.04 14.90 -4.03
CA LEU A 33 9.37 15.47 -2.72
C LEU A 33 9.70 14.36 -1.72
N SER A 34 10.61 14.66 -0.79
CA SER A 34 10.89 13.86 0.41
C SER A 34 11.00 14.80 1.61
N ASP A 35 10.19 14.59 2.65
CA ASP A 35 10.03 15.49 3.80
C ASP A 35 9.80 16.97 3.41
N LYS A 36 9.04 17.17 2.31
CA LYS A 36 8.77 18.46 1.63
C LYS A 36 9.97 19.10 0.91
N GLU A 37 11.16 18.52 0.95
CA GLU A 37 12.29 18.94 0.13
C GLU A 37 12.14 18.39 -1.30
N LYS A 38 12.42 19.24 -2.30
CA LYS A 38 12.43 18.84 -3.72
C LYS A 38 13.65 17.98 -4.02
N ILE A 39 13.41 16.73 -4.42
CA ILE A 39 14.47 15.76 -4.77
C ILE A 39 14.58 15.48 -6.28
N TYR A 40 13.55 15.80 -7.06
CA TYR A 40 13.55 15.72 -8.53
C TYR A 40 12.40 16.55 -9.14
N THR A 41 12.59 17.09 -10.35
CA THR A 41 11.50 17.58 -11.21
C THR A 41 11.80 17.24 -12.67
N THR A 42 10.76 17.06 -13.50
CA THR A 42 10.90 16.94 -14.96
C THR A 42 11.17 18.29 -15.64
N ASN A 43 10.75 19.39 -15.00
CA ASN A 43 10.83 20.73 -15.55
C ASN A 43 11.06 21.74 -14.42
N GLU A 44 12.14 22.50 -14.53
CA GLU A 44 12.53 23.54 -13.56
C GLU A 44 11.76 24.85 -13.74
N ASN A 45 11.04 25.02 -14.86
CA ASN A 45 10.34 26.26 -15.19
C ASN A 45 8.88 26.28 -14.70
N SER A 46 8.33 25.14 -14.26
CA SER A 46 6.97 25.06 -13.71
C SER A 46 6.94 25.68 -12.31
N ASP A 47 5.89 26.41 -11.94
CA ASP A 47 5.81 27.10 -10.65
C ASP A 47 5.47 26.13 -9.50
N TRP A 48 6.46 25.37 -9.08
CA TRP A 48 6.32 24.40 -7.99
C TRP A 48 6.07 25.05 -6.62
N ASN A 49 6.22 26.37 -6.45
CA ASN A 49 6.02 27.01 -5.14
C ASN A 49 4.55 27.02 -4.73
N GLU A 50 3.66 27.42 -5.64
CA GLU A 50 2.20 27.37 -5.39
C GLU A 50 1.75 25.92 -5.18
N VAL A 51 2.31 24.99 -5.95
CA VAL A 51 2.02 23.55 -5.85
C VAL A 51 2.43 22.97 -4.49
N ILE A 52 3.65 23.26 -4.02
CA ILE A 52 4.14 22.79 -2.71
C ILE A 52 3.31 23.40 -1.56
N ALA A 53 2.85 24.64 -1.71
CA ALA A 53 1.99 25.28 -0.72
C ALA A 53 0.59 24.65 -0.60
N GLN A 54 0.12 23.92 -1.62
CA GLN A 54 -1.20 23.27 -1.67
C GLN A 54 -1.16 21.75 -1.37
N ILE A 55 -0.04 21.24 -0.85
CA ILE A 55 0.09 19.83 -0.44
C ILE A 55 -0.96 19.48 0.64
N PRO A 56 -1.77 18.43 0.47
CA PRO A 56 -2.84 18.10 1.42
C PRO A 56 -2.35 17.68 2.81
N GLU A 57 -2.77 18.40 3.86
CA GLU A 57 -2.49 18.03 5.26
C GLU A 57 -3.08 16.67 5.66
N ASN A 58 -4.13 16.22 4.97
CA ASN A 58 -4.79 14.93 5.24
C ASN A 58 -3.98 13.71 4.75
N LYS A 59 -2.84 13.93 4.09
CA LYS A 59 -1.93 12.92 3.52
C LYS A 59 -2.60 11.91 2.59
N LYS A 60 -3.71 12.29 1.96
CA LYS A 60 -4.44 11.44 0.99
C LYS A 60 -4.01 11.76 -0.43
N SER A 61 -3.69 10.70 -1.18
CA SER A 61 -3.46 10.82 -2.63
C SER A 61 -4.76 11.26 -3.32
N GLN A 62 -4.76 12.42 -3.97
CA GLN A 62 -5.96 13.06 -4.54
C GLN A 62 -5.60 14.16 -5.55
N THR A 63 -6.56 14.52 -6.41
CA THR A 63 -6.45 15.69 -7.29
C THR A 63 -7.00 16.95 -6.60
N ILE A 64 -6.24 18.04 -6.66
CA ILE A 64 -6.66 19.40 -6.26
C ILE A 64 -6.47 20.34 -7.45
N THR A 65 -7.33 21.34 -7.60
CA THR A 65 -7.14 22.43 -8.58
C THR A 65 -6.30 23.53 -7.94
N VAL A 66 -5.16 23.86 -8.55
CA VAL A 66 -4.29 24.98 -8.16
C VAL A 66 -4.29 25.99 -9.32
N GLY A 67 -4.64 27.25 -9.05
CA GLY A 67 -4.91 28.23 -10.10
C GLY A 67 -5.95 27.75 -11.13
N LYS A 68 -5.49 27.40 -12.33
CA LYS A 68 -6.29 26.84 -13.43
C LYS A 68 -5.96 25.37 -13.75
N GLU A 69 -4.97 24.78 -13.10
CA GLU A 69 -4.46 23.45 -13.40
C GLU A 69 -4.95 22.44 -12.34
N LYS A 70 -5.35 21.25 -12.78
CA LYS A 70 -5.54 20.10 -11.89
C LYS A 70 -4.19 19.47 -11.60
N ILE A 71 -3.91 19.22 -10.33
CA ILE A 71 -2.67 18.61 -9.87
C ILE A 71 -3.00 17.37 -9.04
N TYR A 72 -2.39 16.25 -9.40
CA TYR A 72 -2.46 15.03 -8.62
C TYR A 72 -1.31 14.98 -7.61
N TYR A 73 -1.66 14.89 -6.33
CA TYR A 73 -0.73 14.59 -5.26
C TYR A 73 -0.82 13.10 -4.97
N GLU A 74 0.28 12.38 -5.14
CA GLU A 74 0.43 10.96 -4.85
C GLU A 74 1.38 10.81 -3.65
N PHE A 75 0.79 10.69 -2.46
CA PHE A 75 1.54 10.29 -1.27
C PHE A 75 2.04 8.87 -1.46
N MET A 76 3.36 8.74 -1.57
CA MET A 76 4.06 7.48 -1.79
C MET A 76 3.98 6.67 -0.51
N ARG A 77 3.25 5.56 -0.55
CA ARG A 77 3.05 4.70 0.62
C ARG A 77 4.05 3.57 0.66
N GLN A 78 4.51 3.29 1.86
CA GLN A 78 5.27 2.09 2.18
C GLN A 78 4.47 0.81 1.90
N SER A 79 5.17 -0.24 1.50
CA SER A 79 4.56 -1.56 1.35
C SER A 79 4.12 -2.08 2.72
N PHE A 80 2.83 -2.42 2.85
CA PHE A 80 2.31 -2.97 4.10
C PHE A 80 2.49 -4.48 4.14
N ASN A 81 3.22 -4.95 5.15
CA ASN A 81 3.46 -6.38 5.37
C ASN A 81 3.02 -6.79 6.79
N VAL A 82 2.76 -8.08 7.00
CA VAL A 82 2.30 -8.63 8.28
C VAL A 82 3.32 -9.65 8.79
N VAL A 83 3.72 -9.52 10.06
CA VAL A 83 4.60 -10.47 10.75
C VAL A 83 3.82 -11.13 11.88
N ILE A 84 3.44 -12.40 11.68
CA ILE A 84 2.69 -13.18 12.67
C ILE A 84 3.66 -13.99 13.52
N CYS A 85 3.75 -13.63 14.80
CA CYS A 85 4.48 -14.39 15.81
C CYS A 85 3.57 -15.45 16.42
N GLY A 86 3.78 -16.69 16.02
CA GLY A 86 2.99 -17.87 16.36
C GLY A 86 2.27 -18.41 15.13
N ALA A 87 2.42 -19.71 14.86
CA ALA A 87 1.72 -20.41 13.79
C ALA A 87 0.57 -21.27 14.35
N GLY A 88 -0.15 -20.74 15.36
CA GLY A 88 -1.26 -21.43 16.03
C GLY A 88 -2.55 -21.50 15.21
N HIS A 89 -3.63 -21.99 15.83
CA HIS A 89 -4.93 -22.14 15.18
C HIS A 89 -5.60 -20.81 14.78
N ILE A 90 -5.30 -19.71 15.49
CA ILE A 90 -5.73 -18.34 15.12
C ILE A 90 -4.95 -17.83 13.90
N SER A 91 -3.69 -18.24 13.75
CA SER A 91 -2.82 -17.80 12.66
C SER A 91 -3.27 -18.33 11.30
N MET A 92 -3.89 -19.51 11.23
CA MET A 92 -4.34 -20.12 9.96
C MET A 92 -5.39 -19.26 9.21
N PRO A 93 -6.50 -18.82 9.83
CA PRO A 93 -7.41 -17.87 9.18
C PRO A 93 -6.80 -16.47 8.99
N LEU A 94 -5.90 -16.01 9.87
CA LEU A 94 -5.16 -14.75 9.65
C LEU A 94 -4.35 -14.77 8.36
N ILE A 95 -3.56 -15.83 8.12
CA ILE A 95 -2.76 -15.99 6.89
C ILE A 95 -3.65 -15.91 5.65
N LYS A 96 -4.79 -16.62 5.64
CA LYS A 96 -5.76 -16.58 4.55
C LYS A 96 -6.28 -15.16 4.29
N MET A 97 -6.67 -14.45 5.35
CA MET A 97 -7.15 -13.07 5.23
C MET A 97 -6.06 -12.11 4.76
N CYS A 98 -4.81 -12.24 5.23
CA CYS A 98 -3.67 -11.47 4.72
C CYS A 98 -3.49 -11.68 3.20
N LYS A 99 -3.51 -12.93 2.73
CA LYS A 99 -3.41 -13.26 1.31
C LYS A 99 -4.58 -12.73 0.48
N MET A 100 -5.82 -12.83 0.99
CA MET A 100 -7.01 -12.24 0.35
C MET A 100 -6.94 -10.70 0.25
N LEU A 101 -6.25 -10.05 1.20
CA LEU A 101 -6.09 -8.59 1.26
C LEU A 101 -4.81 -8.08 0.58
N ALA A 102 -4.09 -8.96 -0.14
CA ALA A 102 -2.79 -8.68 -0.75
C ALA A 102 -1.78 -8.05 0.24
N LEU A 103 -1.76 -8.55 1.48
CA LEU A 103 -0.77 -8.22 2.51
C LEU A 103 0.24 -9.37 2.61
N PRO A 104 1.49 -9.20 2.14
CA PRO A 104 2.53 -10.21 2.29
C PRO A 104 2.73 -10.59 3.76
N VAL A 105 2.72 -11.89 4.06
CA VAL A 105 2.74 -12.39 5.44
C VAL A 105 3.96 -13.26 5.73
N THR A 106 4.75 -12.82 6.72
CA THR A 106 5.81 -13.61 7.34
C THR A 106 5.27 -14.28 8.60
N VAL A 107 5.46 -15.59 8.75
CA VAL A 107 5.04 -16.35 9.94
C VAL A 107 6.26 -16.93 10.66
N ILE A 108 6.28 -16.78 11.98
CA ILE A 108 7.35 -17.25 12.87
C ILE A 108 6.76 -18.26 13.86
N ASP A 109 7.37 -19.44 13.98
CA ASP A 109 7.12 -20.41 15.06
C ASP A 109 8.30 -21.40 15.13
N ASP A 110 8.71 -21.83 16.32
CA ASP A 110 9.82 -22.78 16.48
C ASP A 110 9.41 -24.25 16.21
N ARG A 111 8.12 -24.54 16.02
CA ARG A 111 7.62 -25.90 15.75
C ARG A 111 7.43 -26.16 14.26
N ILE A 112 8.21 -27.09 13.72
CA ILE A 112 8.17 -27.51 12.31
C ILE A 112 6.77 -27.89 11.80
N THR A 113 5.94 -28.57 12.61
CA THR A 113 4.58 -28.95 12.20
C THR A 113 3.69 -27.73 12.00
N PHE A 114 3.82 -26.70 12.85
CA PHE A 114 3.01 -25.50 12.79
C PHE A 114 3.49 -24.56 11.67
N THR A 115 4.80 -24.45 11.45
CA THR A 115 5.34 -23.72 10.29
C THR A 115 4.99 -24.39 8.97
N ASN A 116 4.97 -25.72 8.90
CA ASN A 116 4.49 -26.45 7.73
C ASN A 116 2.99 -26.21 7.45
N ASN A 117 2.15 -26.06 8.49
CA ASN A 117 0.76 -25.65 8.29
C ASN A 117 0.67 -24.21 7.76
N ALA A 118 1.44 -23.26 8.30
CA ALA A 118 1.47 -21.89 7.80
C ALA A 118 1.88 -21.79 6.32
N ARG A 119 2.84 -22.62 5.86
CA ARG A 119 3.19 -22.76 4.44
C ARG A 119 2.02 -23.25 3.59
N ARG A 120 1.29 -24.28 4.04
CA ARG A 120 0.12 -24.83 3.33
C ARG A 120 -1.03 -23.83 3.22
N GLU A 121 -1.22 -22.98 4.22
CA GLU A 121 -2.25 -21.92 4.21
C GLU A 121 -1.83 -20.69 3.38
N GLY A 122 -0.65 -20.71 2.76
CA GLY A 122 -0.23 -19.72 1.76
C GLY A 122 0.63 -18.57 2.29
N ALA A 123 1.28 -18.71 3.45
CA ALA A 123 2.18 -17.69 3.96
C ALA A 123 3.41 -17.47 3.06
N ASP A 124 3.70 -16.21 2.72
CA ASP A 124 4.76 -15.82 1.77
C ASP A 124 6.17 -16.16 2.27
N LYS A 125 6.40 -16.00 3.57
CA LYS A 125 7.67 -16.36 4.23
C LYS A 125 7.38 -17.06 5.54
N VAL A 126 8.13 -18.13 5.85
CA VAL A 126 7.96 -18.87 7.10
C VAL A 126 9.30 -19.21 7.72
N ILE A 127 9.57 -18.65 8.90
CA ILE A 127 10.81 -18.83 9.67
C ILE A 127 10.54 -19.84 10.79
N CYS A 128 11.33 -20.92 10.83
CA CYS A 128 11.17 -22.03 11.78
C CYS A 128 12.27 -22.03 12.83
N GLU A 129 12.26 -21.02 13.70
CA GLU A 129 13.30 -20.74 14.70
C GLU A 129 12.67 -20.20 15.99
N SER A 130 13.48 -19.97 17.03
CA SER A 130 13.03 -19.25 18.22
C SER A 130 12.47 -17.87 17.84
N PHE A 131 11.47 -17.37 18.57
CA PHE A 131 10.89 -16.06 18.28
C PHE A 131 11.93 -14.94 18.28
N VAL A 132 12.86 -14.97 19.25
CA VAL A 132 13.93 -13.97 19.37
C VAL A 132 14.89 -14.04 18.16
N ASP A 133 15.31 -15.22 17.74
CA ASP A 133 16.27 -15.38 16.63
C ASP A 133 15.63 -15.07 15.27
N ALA A 134 14.37 -15.43 15.09
CA ALA A 134 13.60 -15.04 13.91
C ALA A 134 13.36 -13.51 13.85
N LEU A 135 13.04 -12.87 14.98
CA LEU A 135 12.81 -11.42 15.05
C LEU A 135 14.10 -10.59 14.94
N ARG A 136 15.27 -11.17 15.21
CA ARG A 136 16.57 -10.57 14.82
C ARG A 136 16.73 -10.46 13.30
N LYS A 137 16.08 -11.34 12.52
CA LYS A 137 16.11 -11.40 11.05
C LYS A 137 14.96 -10.64 10.37
N VAL A 138 14.16 -9.91 11.15
CA VAL A 138 13.03 -9.10 10.69
C VAL A 138 13.23 -7.70 11.28
N GLU A 139 13.69 -6.75 10.48
CA GLU A 139 14.04 -5.40 10.97
C GLU A 139 12.81 -4.64 11.49
N GLY A 140 11.73 -4.66 10.72
CA GLY A 140 10.54 -3.84 10.96
C GLY A 140 10.68 -2.45 10.33
N ASP A 141 9.57 -1.88 9.89
CA ASP A 141 9.50 -0.55 9.28
C ASP A 141 8.13 0.09 9.57
N THR A 142 7.94 1.36 9.22
CA THR A 142 6.66 2.08 9.41
C THR A 142 5.45 1.51 8.64
N GLY A 143 5.64 0.45 7.83
CA GLY A 143 4.62 -0.33 7.12
C GLY A 143 4.39 -1.74 7.69
N THR A 144 5.18 -2.17 8.67
CA THR A 144 5.15 -3.53 9.22
C THR A 144 4.12 -3.69 10.35
N PHE A 145 3.19 -4.61 10.18
CA PHE A 145 2.18 -4.96 11.19
C PHE A 145 2.60 -6.22 11.95
N PHE A 146 3.03 -6.07 13.20
CA PHE A 146 3.36 -7.20 14.07
C PHE A 146 2.11 -7.72 14.78
N ILE A 147 1.84 -9.02 14.65
CA ILE A 147 0.72 -9.73 15.27
C ILE A 147 1.27 -10.82 16.19
N ILE A 148 1.17 -10.62 17.50
CA ILE A 148 1.67 -11.55 18.52
C ILE A 148 0.52 -12.46 18.99
N VAL A 149 0.52 -13.69 18.50
CA VAL A 149 -0.49 -14.74 18.72
C VAL A 149 0.19 -16.07 19.07
N THR A 150 1.14 -16.04 20.01
CA THR A 150 1.99 -17.19 20.31
C THR A 150 1.26 -18.26 21.14
N ARG A 151 1.95 -19.37 21.42
CA ARG A 151 1.43 -20.47 22.25
C ARG A 151 1.40 -20.19 23.76
N GLY A 152 1.86 -19.04 24.25
CA GLY A 152 1.83 -18.77 25.69
C GLY A 152 2.53 -17.48 26.14
N HIS A 153 2.14 -17.02 27.33
CA HIS A 153 2.48 -15.71 27.91
C HIS A 153 3.98 -15.35 27.86
N ARG A 154 4.87 -16.32 28.13
CA ARG A 154 6.32 -16.12 28.06
C ARG A 154 6.78 -15.74 26.65
N TYR A 155 6.28 -16.44 25.64
CA TYR A 155 6.63 -16.19 24.24
C TYR A 155 6.00 -14.90 23.73
N ASP A 156 4.79 -14.55 24.19
CA ASP A 156 4.17 -13.25 23.89
C ASP A 156 5.06 -12.09 24.40
N GLN A 157 5.62 -12.22 25.61
CA GLN A 157 6.58 -11.28 26.20
C GLN A 157 7.92 -11.24 25.44
N GLU A 158 8.53 -12.39 25.14
CA GLU A 158 9.78 -12.47 24.35
C GLU A 158 9.63 -11.82 22.96
N CYS A 159 8.47 -11.99 22.32
CA CYS A 159 8.13 -11.30 21.08
C CYS A 159 8.01 -9.79 21.29
N LEU A 160 7.23 -9.34 22.28
CA LEU A 160 7.00 -7.91 22.50
C LEU A 160 8.30 -7.18 22.87
N GLN A 161 9.15 -7.76 23.72
CA GLN A 161 10.49 -7.24 24.01
C GLN A 161 11.33 -7.04 22.74
N SER A 162 11.29 -8.00 21.82
CA SER A 162 12.04 -7.96 20.55
C SER A 162 11.46 -6.96 19.53
N ILE A 163 10.16 -6.66 19.62
CA ILE A 163 9.43 -5.86 18.63
C ILE A 163 9.26 -4.40 19.06
N ILE A 164 9.11 -4.11 20.36
CA ILE A 164 8.77 -2.75 20.85
C ILE A 164 9.85 -1.70 20.55
N GLN A 165 11.09 -2.14 20.28
CA GLN A 165 12.19 -1.25 19.87
C GLN A 165 12.32 -1.08 18.36
N LYS A 166 11.60 -1.86 17.55
CA LYS A 166 11.59 -1.80 16.08
C LYS A 166 10.61 -0.75 15.57
N GLU A 167 10.89 -0.20 14.40
CA GLU A 167 9.89 0.53 13.64
C GLU A 167 8.74 -0.40 13.24
N ASN A 168 7.52 0.13 13.28
CA ASN A 168 6.31 -0.63 13.02
C ASN A 168 5.16 0.29 12.60
N ALA A 169 4.25 -0.23 11.77
CA ALA A 169 2.95 0.37 11.54
C ALA A 169 2.00 0.15 12.72
N TYR A 170 2.17 -0.98 13.42
CA TYR A 170 1.22 -1.55 14.38
C TYR A 170 1.89 -2.69 15.16
N ILE A 171 1.62 -2.78 16.47
CA ILE A 171 1.87 -3.97 17.28
C ILE A 171 0.55 -4.39 17.93
N GLY A 172 0.06 -5.57 17.58
CA GLY A 172 -1.10 -6.19 18.23
C GLY A 172 -0.68 -7.40 19.04
N MET A 173 -1.15 -7.52 20.28
CA MET A 173 -0.83 -8.67 21.14
C MET A 173 -2.09 -9.34 21.72
N ILE A 174 -2.17 -10.66 21.58
CA ILE A 174 -3.22 -11.46 22.19
C ILE A 174 -3.07 -11.53 23.71
N GLY A 175 -4.19 -11.66 24.43
CA GLY A 175 -4.19 -11.94 25.86
C GLY A 175 -5.33 -11.25 26.61
N SER A 176 -5.57 -11.68 27.84
CA SER A 176 -6.48 -10.98 28.74
C SER A 176 -5.84 -9.66 29.21
N LYS A 177 -6.68 -8.65 29.48
CA LYS A 177 -6.24 -7.32 29.95
C LYS A 177 -5.26 -7.42 31.14
N LEU A 178 -5.58 -8.27 32.12
CA LEU A 178 -4.74 -8.47 33.32
C LEU A 178 -3.38 -9.11 32.98
N ARG A 179 -3.34 -10.08 32.05
CA ARG A 179 -2.10 -10.72 31.61
C ARG A 179 -1.20 -9.72 30.90
N VAL A 180 -1.77 -8.95 29.97
CA VAL A 180 -0.98 -8.00 29.19
C VAL A 180 -0.53 -6.81 30.04
N LYS A 181 -1.36 -6.33 30.99
CA LYS A 181 -0.93 -5.30 31.95
C LYS A 181 0.38 -5.66 32.64
N LYS A 182 0.53 -6.90 33.13
CA LYS A 182 1.78 -7.38 33.76
C LYS A 182 2.99 -7.36 32.82
N VAL A 183 2.80 -7.68 31.54
CA VAL A 183 3.88 -7.65 30.54
C VAL A 183 4.29 -6.20 30.25
N LEU A 184 3.34 -5.28 30.16
CA LEU A 184 3.61 -3.85 29.97
C LEU A 184 4.28 -3.22 31.21
N GLU A 185 3.78 -3.52 32.42
CA GLU A 185 4.40 -3.08 33.69
C GLU A 185 5.85 -3.56 33.82
N TYR A 186 6.13 -4.81 33.41
CA TYR A 186 7.49 -5.33 33.35
C TYR A 186 8.35 -4.59 32.33
N LEU A 187 7.86 -4.37 31.11
CA LEU A 187 8.57 -3.61 30.07
C LEU A 187 8.85 -2.15 30.46
N GLU A 188 7.92 -1.51 31.18
CA GLU A 188 8.08 -0.16 31.75
C GLU A 188 9.20 -0.17 32.81
N SER A 189 9.26 -1.21 33.66
CA SER A 189 10.34 -1.36 34.66
C SER A 189 11.73 -1.65 34.05
N GLU A 190 11.78 -2.27 32.87
CA GLU A 190 13.00 -2.46 32.05
C GLU A 190 13.37 -1.19 31.23
N GLY A 191 12.66 -0.08 31.42
CA GLY A 191 12.96 1.22 30.80
C GLY A 191 12.34 1.46 29.42
N THR A 192 11.33 0.68 29.01
CA THR A 192 10.61 0.94 27.75
C THR A 192 9.74 2.20 27.89
N PRO A 193 9.86 3.21 27.00
CA PRO A 193 9.05 4.42 27.08
C PRO A 193 7.55 4.12 27.02
N LYS A 194 6.80 4.73 27.95
CA LYS A 194 5.35 4.52 28.09
C LYS A 194 4.57 4.79 26.81
N GLU A 195 4.96 5.80 26.05
CA GLU A 195 4.38 6.15 24.75
C GLU A 195 4.40 4.98 23.75
N LYS A 196 5.47 4.16 23.76
CA LYS A 196 5.54 2.95 22.94
C LYS A 196 4.63 1.84 23.47
N LEU A 197 4.52 1.71 24.80
CA LEU A 197 3.67 0.70 25.44
C LEU A 197 2.17 1.00 25.24
N ASP A 198 1.77 2.26 25.36
CA ASP A 198 0.40 2.73 25.13
C ASP A 198 -0.03 2.60 23.65
N ALA A 199 0.92 2.51 22.71
CA ALA A 199 0.68 2.23 21.30
C ALA A 199 0.46 0.73 20.97
N VAL A 200 0.62 -0.18 21.94
CA VAL A 200 0.39 -1.63 21.74
C VAL A 200 -1.10 -1.93 21.81
N TYR A 201 -1.65 -2.49 20.72
CA TYR A 201 -3.06 -2.87 20.64
C TYR A 201 -3.33 -4.15 21.43
N THR A 202 -3.94 -3.98 22.61
CA THR A 202 -4.21 -5.07 23.55
C THR A 202 -5.51 -4.91 24.35
N PRO A 203 -6.36 -5.95 24.47
CA PRO A 203 -6.34 -7.17 23.66
C PRO A 203 -6.46 -6.84 22.17
N ILE A 204 -5.73 -7.57 21.34
CA ILE A 204 -5.71 -7.39 19.89
C ILE A 204 -7.11 -7.52 19.26
N GLY A 205 -7.39 -6.72 18.23
CA GLY A 205 -8.61 -6.78 17.44
C GLY A 205 -9.76 -5.87 17.92
N LEU A 206 -10.76 -5.69 17.05
CA LEU A 206 -11.98 -4.94 17.37
C LEU A 206 -12.93 -5.73 18.28
N LYS A 207 -13.63 -5.04 19.19
CA LYS A 207 -14.58 -5.65 20.13
C LYS A 207 -15.90 -6.02 19.44
N ILE A 208 -15.88 -7.11 18.67
CA ILE A 208 -17.03 -7.62 17.90
C ILE A 208 -17.71 -8.85 18.54
N GLY A 209 -17.29 -9.26 19.74
CA GLY A 209 -17.81 -10.47 20.40
C GLY A 209 -17.28 -11.78 19.80
N ALA A 210 -16.08 -11.78 19.23
CA ALA A 210 -15.47 -12.95 18.61
C ALA A 210 -15.15 -14.08 19.62
N GLU A 211 -15.56 -15.30 19.30
CA GLU A 211 -15.32 -16.51 20.09
C GLU A 211 -14.49 -17.54 19.32
N THR A 212 -14.76 -17.73 18.02
CA THR A 212 -14.05 -18.73 17.21
C THR A 212 -12.70 -18.19 16.67
N PRO A 213 -11.73 -19.06 16.34
CA PRO A 213 -10.45 -18.63 15.74
C PRO A 213 -10.62 -17.81 14.45
N ALA A 214 -11.68 -18.09 13.67
CA ALA A 214 -12.00 -17.35 12.47
C ALA A 214 -12.55 -15.95 12.78
N GLU A 215 -13.48 -15.82 13.74
CA GLU A 215 -13.97 -14.52 14.19
C GLU A 215 -12.88 -13.67 14.85
N ILE A 216 -11.97 -14.30 15.61
CA ILE A 216 -10.82 -13.60 16.20
C ILE A 216 -9.91 -13.08 15.07
N ALA A 217 -9.69 -13.87 14.01
CA ALA A 217 -8.97 -13.38 12.83
C ALA A 217 -9.69 -12.22 12.13
N VAL A 218 -11.02 -12.27 11.96
CA VAL A 218 -11.80 -11.14 11.44
C VAL A 218 -11.64 -9.90 12.32
N SER A 219 -11.75 -10.05 13.65
CA SER A 219 -11.58 -8.97 14.64
C SER A 219 -10.20 -8.30 14.54
N ILE A 220 -9.14 -9.10 14.42
CA ILE A 220 -7.76 -8.63 14.26
C ILE A 220 -7.59 -7.93 12.90
N MET A 221 -8.01 -8.55 11.80
CA MET A 221 -7.83 -7.98 10.46
C MET A 221 -8.67 -6.72 10.25
N ALA A 222 -9.84 -6.61 10.86
CA ALA A 222 -10.62 -5.38 10.87
C ALA A 222 -9.87 -4.23 11.57
N GLN A 223 -9.17 -4.49 12.67
CA GLN A 223 -8.32 -3.50 13.35
C GLN A 223 -7.08 -3.15 12.51
N VAL A 224 -6.43 -4.14 11.89
CA VAL A 224 -5.30 -3.92 10.95
C VAL A 224 -5.72 -3.03 9.78
N ILE A 225 -6.87 -3.30 9.16
CA ILE A 225 -7.44 -2.49 8.08
C ILE A 225 -7.76 -1.07 8.59
N GLU A 226 -8.34 -0.94 9.78
CA GLU A 226 -8.66 0.37 10.39
C GLU A 226 -7.38 1.22 10.56
N VAL A 227 -6.31 0.65 11.13
CA VAL A 227 -5.03 1.34 11.33
C VAL A 227 -4.34 1.65 9.99
N LYS A 228 -4.28 0.69 9.07
CA LYS A 228 -3.79 0.86 7.70
C LYS A 228 -4.49 2.02 6.97
N ASN A 229 -5.81 2.13 7.11
CA ASN A 229 -6.61 3.13 6.40
C ASN A 229 -6.66 4.50 7.10
N LYS A 230 -6.46 4.56 8.42
CA LYS A 230 -6.23 5.82 9.16
C LYS A 230 -4.93 6.51 8.73
N LYS A 231 -3.89 5.75 8.35
CA LYS A 231 -2.59 6.25 7.81
C LYS A 231 -2.60 6.38 6.27
N ALA A 232 -3.44 7.26 5.69
CA ALA A 232 -3.66 7.43 4.23
C ALA A 232 -2.40 7.79 3.39
N GLY A 233 -2.36 7.76 2.04
CA GLY A 233 -3.32 7.36 0.98
C GLY A 233 -2.65 6.51 -0.14
N ALA A 234 -3.39 5.95 -1.13
CA ALA A 234 -2.96 4.75 -1.89
C ALA A 234 -1.93 4.92 -3.05
N GLY A 235 -0.84 5.68 -2.85
CA GLY A 235 0.26 5.77 -3.83
C GLY A 235 1.28 4.64 -3.73
N THR A 236 0.92 3.44 -4.20
CA THR A 236 1.84 2.28 -4.28
C THR A 236 2.03 1.82 -5.72
N TYR A 237 3.26 1.54 -6.13
CA TYR A 237 3.56 0.87 -7.39
C TYR A 237 3.78 -0.63 -7.11
N PRO A 238 2.87 -1.54 -7.54
CA PRO A 238 3.02 -2.97 -7.36
C PRO A 238 4.28 -3.53 -8.02
N GLU A 239 4.75 -4.69 -7.56
CA GLU A 239 5.96 -5.33 -8.06
C GLU A 239 5.86 -5.68 -9.56
N GLU A 240 4.66 -6.03 -10.03
CA GLU A 240 4.34 -6.31 -11.42
C GLU A 240 4.58 -5.07 -12.29
N LEU A 241 4.15 -3.89 -11.84
CA LEU A 241 4.39 -2.63 -12.55
C LEU A 241 5.88 -2.24 -12.53
N ARG A 242 6.57 -2.45 -11.41
CA ARG A 242 8.03 -2.27 -11.32
C ARG A 242 8.74 -3.18 -12.34
N ASN A 243 8.38 -4.45 -12.40
CA ASN A 243 8.98 -5.41 -13.32
C ASN A 243 8.68 -5.03 -14.78
N CYS A 244 7.48 -4.55 -15.10
CA CYS A 244 7.14 -4.01 -16.41
C CYS A 244 7.96 -2.75 -16.78
N LEU A 245 8.25 -1.87 -15.81
CA LEU A 245 9.03 -0.65 -16.02
C LEU A 245 10.52 -0.95 -16.30
N PHE A 246 11.16 -1.83 -15.53
CA PHE A 246 12.63 -2.00 -15.55
C PHE A 246 13.17 -3.30 -16.14
N SER A 247 12.35 -4.33 -16.35
CA SER A 247 12.86 -5.58 -16.91
C SER A 247 13.36 -5.40 -18.35
N GLU A 248 14.44 -6.11 -18.68
CA GLU A 248 15.06 -6.01 -20.01
C GLU A 248 14.09 -6.47 -21.12
N LYS A 249 13.24 -7.45 -20.82
CA LYS A 249 12.16 -7.94 -21.70
C LYS A 249 11.22 -6.81 -22.19
N HIS A 250 11.03 -5.77 -21.38
CA HIS A 250 10.12 -4.66 -21.67
C HIS A 250 10.88 -3.31 -21.80
N ARG A 251 12.20 -3.34 -22.04
CA ARG A 251 13.03 -2.12 -22.22
C ARG A 251 12.75 -1.43 -23.56
N ASP A 252 12.67 -2.19 -24.65
CA ASP A 252 12.58 -1.61 -26.01
C ASP A 252 11.13 -1.50 -26.53
N ILE A 253 10.15 -1.80 -25.67
CA ILE A 253 8.72 -1.72 -25.99
C ILE A 253 8.17 -0.40 -25.44
N PRO A 254 7.69 0.52 -26.29
CA PRO A 254 7.02 1.74 -25.84
C PRO A 254 5.81 1.39 -24.96
N LYS A 255 5.59 2.19 -23.93
CA LYS A 255 4.60 1.92 -22.90
C LYS A 255 4.02 3.21 -22.33
N SER A 256 2.75 3.16 -21.94
CA SER A 256 2.10 4.23 -21.19
C SER A 256 1.70 3.77 -19.80
N LEU A 257 1.84 4.66 -18.83
CA LEU A 257 1.24 4.50 -17.51
C LEU A 257 -0.16 5.12 -17.52
N VAL A 258 -1.14 4.38 -17.02
CA VAL A 258 -2.48 4.87 -16.70
C VAL A 258 -2.60 4.92 -15.18
N THR A 259 -2.98 6.08 -14.62
CA THR A 259 -3.25 6.26 -13.19
C THR A 259 -4.67 6.76 -12.98
N LEU A 260 -5.44 6.13 -12.09
CA LEU A 260 -6.74 6.63 -11.64
C LEU A 260 -6.50 7.76 -10.63
N VAL A 261 -6.70 9.02 -11.07
CA VAL A 261 -6.35 10.22 -10.29
C VAL A 261 -7.55 10.83 -9.56
N SER A 262 -8.77 10.62 -10.07
CA SER A 262 -10.00 11.08 -9.43
C SER A 262 -11.15 10.09 -9.61
N ARG A 263 -12.06 10.07 -8.62
CA ARG A 263 -13.26 9.23 -8.59
C ARG A 263 -14.41 9.98 -7.92
N LYS A 264 -15.62 9.83 -8.47
CA LYS A 264 -16.88 10.26 -7.86
C LYS A 264 -17.91 9.12 -7.95
N GLY A 265 -18.53 8.77 -6.83
CA GLY A 265 -19.52 7.69 -6.76
C GLY A 265 -18.90 6.28 -6.74
N SER A 266 -19.70 5.29 -7.16
CA SER A 266 -19.34 3.87 -7.15
C SER A 266 -18.53 3.51 -8.38
N ALA A 267 -17.21 3.37 -8.22
CA ALA A 267 -16.29 2.93 -9.26
C ALA A 267 -15.46 1.74 -8.73
N PRO A 268 -14.89 0.88 -9.61
CA PRO A 268 -14.36 -0.41 -9.21
C PRO A 268 -13.01 -0.36 -8.45
N ARG A 269 -12.32 0.79 -8.47
CA ARG A 269 -10.96 0.94 -7.94
C ARG A 269 -10.79 2.27 -7.18
N GLU A 270 -9.68 2.36 -6.45
CA GLU A 270 -9.32 3.53 -5.63
C GLU A 270 -8.36 4.47 -6.37
N VAL A 271 -8.34 5.73 -5.96
CA VAL A 271 -7.39 6.74 -6.47
C VAL A 271 -5.95 6.32 -6.13
N GLY A 272 -5.07 6.36 -7.13
CA GLY A 272 -3.71 5.78 -7.09
C GLY A 272 -3.58 4.42 -7.78
N THR A 273 -4.69 3.77 -8.17
CA THR A 273 -4.64 2.53 -8.96
C THR A 273 -3.97 2.78 -10.31
N LYS A 274 -3.05 1.89 -10.70
CA LYS A 274 -2.23 2.01 -11.91
C LYS A 274 -2.32 0.78 -12.80
N MET A 275 -2.09 1.01 -14.09
CA MET A 275 -1.99 0.01 -15.14
C MET A 275 -0.95 0.47 -16.16
N ILE A 276 -0.12 -0.44 -16.68
CA ILE A 276 0.79 -0.17 -17.79
C ILE A 276 0.25 -0.83 -19.04
N ILE A 277 0.28 -0.10 -20.15
CA ILE A 277 -0.12 -0.58 -21.48
C ILE A 277 1.11 -0.53 -22.38
N LEU A 278 1.53 -1.69 -22.88
CA LEU A 278 2.64 -1.85 -23.81
C LEU A 278 2.14 -1.76 -25.26
N LYS A 279 2.98 -1.25 -26.15
CA LYS A 279 2.66 -1.09 -27.59
C LYS A 279 2.49 -2.41 -28.34
N ASP A 280 2.96 -3.52 -27.76
CA ASP A 280 2.72 -4.88 -28.27
C ASP A 280 1.32 -5.44 -27.92
N GLY A 281 0.51 -4.68 -27.17
CA GLY A 281 -0.84 -5.05 -26.72
C GLY A 281 -0.92 -5.69 -25.34
N ASN A 282 0.23 -6.04 -24.74
CA ASN A 282 0.29 -6.56 -23.37
C ASN A 282 -0.03 -5.46 -22.35
N THR A 283 -0.55 -5.87 -21.19
CA THR A 283 -0.96 -4.95 -20.12
C THR A 283 -0.67 -5.53 -18.75
N GLU A 284 -0.12 -4.71 -17.87
CA GLU A 284 0.22 -5.08 -16.49
C GLU A 284 -0.60 -4.22 -15.52
N GLY A 285 -1.18 -4.84 -14.50
CA GLY A 285 -2.20 -4.20 -13.65
C GLY A 285 -3.56 -4.02 -14.32
N THR A 286 -4.49 -3.36 -13.62
CA THR A 286 -5.88 -3.14 -14.06
C THR A 286 -6.48 -1.94 -13.33
N ILE A 287 -7.26 -1.13 -14.04
CA ILE A 287 -8.00 0.02 -13.48
C ILE A 287 -9.47 -0.29 -13.17
N GLY A 288 -9.96 -1.50 -13.50
CA GLY A 288 -11.31 -1.93 -13.14
C GLY A 288 -11.95 -2.99 -14.06
N GLY A 289 -11.34 -3.32 -15.20
CA GLY A 289 -11.95 -4.14 -16.25
C GLY A 289 -13.03 -3.39 -17.06
N GLY A 290 -13.64 -4.09 -18.02
CA GLY A 290 -14.75 -3.58 -18.83
C GLY A 290 -14.34 -2.60 -19.94
N CYS A 291 -15.33 -1.89 -20.51
CA CYS A 291 -15.12 -0.99 -21.65
C CYS A 291 -14.17 0.19 -21.35
N VAL A 292 -14.05 0.57 -20.07
CA VAL A 292 -13.10 1.58 -19.58
C VAL A 292 -11.67 1.22 -19.99
N GLU A 293 -11.29 -0.06 -19.88
CA GLU A 293 -9.96 -0.54 -20.28
C GLU A 293 -9.79 -0.66 -21.80
N ALA A 294 -10.87 -0.89 -22.56
CA ALA A 294 -10.82 -0.88 -24.03
C ALA A 294 -10.57 0.56 -24.55
N ASN A 295 -11.34 1.54 -24.07
CA ASN A 295 -11.21 2.94 -24.46
C ASN A 295 -9.85 3.55 -24.04
N ILE A 296 -9.32 3.17 -22.87
CA ILE A 296 -8.03 3.69 -22.41
C ILE A 296 -6.84 3.10 -23.18
N ARG A 297 -6.93 1.87 -23.72
CA ARG A 297 -5.90 1.28 -24.61
C ARG A 297 -5.68 2.13 -25.87
N GLN A 298 -6.75 2.54 -26.54
CA GLN A 298 -6.67 3.40 -27.72
C GLN A 298 -6.00 4.74 -27.40
N THR A 299 -6.36 5.33 -26.25
CA THR A 299 -5.75 6.59 -25.78
C THR A 299 -4.27 6.42 -25.44
N ALA A 300 -3.90 5.33 -24.75
CA ALA A 300 -2.52 5.01 -24.41
C ALA A 300 -1.63 4.85 -25.66
N LEU A 301 -2.10 4.16 -26.69
CA LEU A 301 -1.37 4.06 -27.97
C LEU A 301 -1.19 5.45 -28.61
N SER A 302 -2.24 6.29 -28.61
CA SER A 302 -2.14 7.67 -29.09
C SER A 302 -1.16 8.52 -28.27
N CYS A 303 -1.11 8.36 -26.96
CA CYS A 303 -0.14 9.03 -26.08
C CYS A 303 1.30 8.58 -26.36
N MET A 304 1.54 7.29 -26.60
CA MET A 304 2.84 6.76 -27.01
C MET A 304 3.30 7.29 -28.37
N ASP A 305 2.39 7.41 -29.34
CA ASP A 305 2.73 7.84 -30.69
C ASP A 305 3.02 9.34 -30.80
N ASN A 306 2.29 10.17 -30.03
CA ASN A 306 2.44 11.63 -30.05
C ASN A 306 3.40 12.15 -28.96
N MET A 307 3.83 11.30 -28.02
CA MET A 307 4.59 11.68 -26.82
C MET A 307 3.86 12.71 -25.93
N GLU A 308 2.53 12.65 -25.91
CA GLU A 308 1.65 13.56 -25.16
C GLU A 308 0.94 12.86 -24.00
N SER A 309 0.90 13.51 -22.83
CA SER A 309 0.07 13.08 -21.70
C SER A 309 -1.36 13.62 -21.81
N ARG A 310 -2.36 12.87 -21.31
CA ARG A 310 -3.79 13.26 -21.37
C ARG A 310 -4.55 12.88 -20.11
N LEU A 311 -5.47 13.75 -19.67
CA LEU A 311 -6.46 13.43 -18.64
C LEU A 311 -7.78 13.03 -19.31
N VAL A 312 -8.18 11.77 -19.13
CA VAL A 312 -9.40 11.18 -19.70
C VAL A 312 -10.47 11.08 -18.61
N LYS A 313 -11.62 11.73 -18.81
CA LYS A 313 -12.80 11.54 -17.97
C LYS A 313 -13.66 10.42 -18.55
N VAL A 314 -14.01 9.43 -17.72
CA VAL A 314 -14.93 8.35 -18.08
C VAL A 314 -16.15 8.41 -17.16
N ASP A 315 -17.33 8.39 -17.75
CA ASP A 315 -18.61 8.48 -17.06
C ASP A 315 -19.39 7.17 -17.27
N MET A 316 -19.61 6.41 -16.19
CA MET A 316 -20.28 5.11 -16.21
C MET A 316 -21.72 5.22 -15.68
N THR A 317 -22.31 6.43 -15.69
CA THR A 317 -23.67 6.69 -15.19
C THR A 317 -24.74 6.76 -16.27
N GLY A 318 -24.36 6.64 -17.55
CA GLY A 318 -25.27 6.74 -18.70
C GLY A 318 -25.99 5.43 -19.06
N ILE A 319 -27.01 5.55 -19.91
CA ILE A 319 -27.86 4.41 -20.37
C ILE A 319 -27.04 3.34 -21.11
N GLU A 320 -26.03 3.74 -21.88
CA GLU A 320 -25.07 2.84 -22.56
C GLU A 320 -24.34 1.91 -21.56
N ALA A 321 -24.17 2.33 -20.30
CA ALA A 321 -23.56 1.49 -19.26
C ALA A 321 -24.45 0.32 -18.83
N GLU A 322 -25.78 0.47 -18.86
CA GLU A 322 -26.71 -0.63 -18.57
C GLU A 322 -26.75 -1.64 -19.71
N GLU A 323 -26.68 -1.18 -20.96
CA GLU A 323 -26.64 -2.06 -22.15
C GLU A 323 -25.32 -2.83 -22.28
N GLU A 324 -24.18 -2.24 -21.91
CA GLU A 324 -22.88 -2.93 -21.83
C GLU A 324 -22.73 -3.82 -20.57
N GLY A 325 -23.74 -3.88 -19.69
CA GLY A 325 -23.74 -4.74 -18.50
C GLY A 325 -22.82 -4.25 -17.35
N MET A 326 -22.53 -2.96 -17.29
CA MET A 326 -21.70 -2.38 -16.23
C MET A 326 -22.48 -2.20 -14.92
N VAL A 327 -21.87 -2.59 -13.80
CA VAL A 327 -22.48 -2.52 -12.45
C VAL A 327 -22.02 -1.28 -11.66
N CYS A 328 -21.04 -0.53 -12.17
CA CYS A 328 -20.40 0.59 -11.46
C CYS A 328 -20.88 1.97 -11.93
N GLY A 329 -21.96 2.49 -11.33
CA GLY A 329 -22.49 3.84 -11.61
C GLY A 329 -21.63 4.98 -11.03
N GLY A 330 -20.45 5.21 -11.59
CA GLY A 330 -19.49 6.22 -11.11
C GLY A 330 -18.81 7.01 -12.23
N ILE A 331 -18.10 8.06 -11.86
CA ILE A 331 -17.25 8.86 -12.75
C ILE A 331 -15.81 8.72 -12.29
N VAL A 332 -14.88 8.49 -13.22
CA VAL A 332 -13.44 8.45 -12.94
C VAL A 332 -12.68 9.39 -13.88
N GLU A 333 -11.55 9.90 -13.40
CA GLU A 333 -10.57 10.57 -14.25
C GLU A 333 -9.26 9.75 -14.23
N LEU A 334 -8.79 9.40 -15.42
CA LEU A 334 -7.64 8.57 -15.70
C LEU A 334 -6.57 9.44 -16.36
N PHE A 335 -5.40 9.56 -15.73
CA PHE A 335 -4.26 10.21 -16.35
C PHE A 335 -3.45 9.18 -17.13
N VAL A 336 -3.21 9.46 -18.41
CA VAL A 336 -2.46 8.61 -19.34
C VAL A 336 -1.20 9.35 -19.75
N GLU A 337 -0.04 8.74 -19.54
CA GLU A 337 1.26 9.34 -19.87
C GLU A 337 2.17 8.34 -20.61
N PRO A 338 2.92 8.76 -21.65
CA PRO A 338 3.93 7.94 -22.28
C PRO A 338 5.20 7.86 -21.41
N ILE A 339 5.70 6.66 -21.19
CA ILE A 339 6.92 6.42 -20.41
C ILE A 339 8.11 6.51 -21.37
N ILE A 340 8.88 7.59 -21.27
CA ILE A 340 10.06 7.81 -22.11
C ILE A 340 11.23 6.98 -21.58
N ASN A 341 11.64 5.94 -22.31
CA ASN A 341 12.90 5.25 -22.09
C ASN A 341 14.02 6.03 -22.81
N ILE A 342 14.65 6.94 -22.07
CA ILE A 342 15.92 7.60 -22.41
C ILE A 342 17.00 6.92 -21.59
#